data_AF-A0A480BVA5-F1
#
_entry.id   AF-A0A480BVA5-F1
#
_cell.length_a   1.000
_cell.length_b   1.000
_cell.length_c   1.000
_cell.angle_alpha   90.00
_cell.angle_beta   90.00
_cell.angle_gamma   90.00
#
_symmetry.space_group_name_H-M   'P 1'
#
loop_
_entity.id
_entity.type
_entity.pdbx_description
1 polymer ?
#
loop_
_entity_poly.entity_id
_entity_poly.type
_entity_poly.pdbx_seq_one_letter_code
_entity_poly.pdbx_strand_id
1 'polypeptide(L)'
;LVYRAARARQPWLGQALIKALIHAYRVDLSEAAEPDPRAYPDFASFFTRALRDGIRPLAGDARTLVSPADGALSAHGAIDGDRLLQAKGR
;
A
#
# COMPACT_ATOMS: atom_id res chain seq x y z
N LEU A 1 12.94 -12.47 -10.14
CA LEU A 1 13.05 -11.38 -11.15
C LEU A 1 12.43 -10.08 -10.65
N VAL A 2 11.14 -10.06 -10.29
CA VAL A 2 10.41 -8.87 -9.79
C VAL A 2 11.11 -8.17 -8.62
N TYR A 3 11.53 -8.92 -7.60
CA TYR A 3 12.25 -8.36 -6.45
C TYR A 3 13.47 -7.52 -6.85
N ARG A 4 14.26 -8.02 -7.81
CA ARG A 4 15.46 -7.33 -8.32
C ARG A 4 15.10 -6.11 -9.14
N ALA A 5 14.06 -6.19 -9.97
CA ALA A 5 13.59 -5.07 -10.78
C ALA A 5 13.04 -3.92 -9.90
N ALA A 6 12.27 -4.25 -8.85
CA ALA A 6 11.72 -3.28 -7.92
C ALA A 6 12.80 -2.48 -7.16
N ARG A 7 13.97 -3.08 -6.92
CA ARG A 7 15.10 -2.49 -6.19
C ARG A 7 16.26 -2.04 -7.10
N ALA A 8 16.05 -2.04 -8.42
CA ALA A 8 17.06 -1.58 -9.35
C ALA A 8 17.19 -0.06 -9.27
N ARG A 9 18.40 0.44 -9.05
CA ARG A 9 18.71 1.88 -8.95
C ARG A 9 19.00 2.55 -10.28
N GLN A 10 18.54 1.94 -11.38
CA GLN A 10 18.70 2.49 -12.71
C GLN A 10 17.57 3.50 -12.90
N PRO A 11 17.85 4.82 -12.94
CA PRO A 11 16.81 5.83 -12.75
C PRO A 11 15.68 5.74 -13.77
N TRP A 12 16.00 5.46 -15.04
CA TRP A 12 15.00 5.32 -16.09
C TRP A 12 14.01 4.18 -15.83
N LEU A 13 14.47 3.06 -15.27
CA LEU A 13 13.65 1.87 -15.01
C LEU A 13 12.73 2.11 -13.80
N GLY A 14 13.30 2.58 -12.69
CA GLY A 14 12.52 2.90 -11.48
C GLY A 14 11.45 3.96 -11.78
N GLN A 15 11.84 5.02 -12.47
CA GLN A 15 10.91 6.10 -12.84
C GLN A 15 9.82 5.65 -13.82
N ALA A 16 10.13 4.74 -14.75
CA ALA A 16 9.10 4.16 -15.62
C ALA A 16 8.07 3.35 -14.83
N LEU A 17 8.51 2.50 -13.89
CA LEU A 17 7.62 1.70 -13.05
C LEU A 17 6.77 2.56 -12.10
N ILE A 18 7.37 3.58 -11.48
CA ILE A 18 6.68 4.52 -10.60
C ILE A 18 5.57 5.26 -11.37
N LYS A 19 5.90 5.83 -12.54
CA LYS A 19 4.91 6.53 -13.39
C LYS A 19 3.77 5.61 -13.83
N ALA A 20 4.10 4.38 -14.22
CA ALA A 20 3.10 3.40 -14.61
C ALA A 20 2.14 3.08 -13.46
N LEU A 21 2.65 2.90 -12.23
CA LEU A 21 1.82 2.65 -11.05
C LEU A 21 0.91 3.84 -10.71
N ILE A 22 1.47 5.06 -10.70
CA ILE A 22 0.70 6.27 -10.42
C ILE A 22 -0.48 6.40 -11.38
N HIS A 23 -0.23 6.20 -12.67
CA HIS A 23 -1.28 6.29 -13.69
C HIS A 23 -2.33 5.18 -13.56
N ALA A 24 -1.89 3.93 -13.41
CA ALA A 24 -2.79 2.78 -13.38
C ALA A 24 -3.70 2.76 -12.14
N TYR A 25 -3.16 3.14 -10.98
CA TYR A 25 -3.88 3.05 -9.69
C TYR A 25 -4.35 4.40 -9.16
N ARG A 26 -4.11 5.49 -9.91
CA ARG A 26 -4.48 6.87 -9.50
C ARG A 26 -3.99 7.21 -8.09
N VAL A 27 -2.72 6.91 -7.85
CA VAL A 27 -2.09 7.09 -6.54
C VAL A 27 -2.15 8.56 -6.13
N ASP A 28 -2.69 8.85 -4.95
CA ASP A 28 -2.59 10.19 -4.36
C ASP A 28 -1.18 10.40 -3.80
N LEU A 29 -0.51 11.45 -4.30
CA LEU A 29 0.82 11.91 -3.89
C LEU A 29 0.78 13.19 -3.04
N SER A 30 -0.40 13.80 -2.88
CA SER A 30 -0.76 14.29 -1.55
C SER A 30 -0.74 13.07 -0.60
N GLU A 31 -1.01 13.10 0.68
CA GLU A 31 -0.77 11.97 1.61
C GLU A 31 0.67 11.43 1.74
N ALA A 32 1.52 11.37 0.71
CA ALA A 32 2.91 10.92 0.84
C ALA A 32 3.75 11.93 1.62
N ALA A 33 4.66 11.44 2.47
CA ALA A 33 5.62 12.28 3.19
C ALA A 33 6.57 13.00 2.22
N GLU A 34 7.00 12.30 1.15
CA GLU A 34 7.72 12.87 0.02
C GLU A 34 6.83 12.81 -1.23
N PRO A 35 6.25 13.94 -1.67
CA PRO A 35 5.31 13.97 -2.80
C PRO A 35 5.98 13.91 -4.18
N ASP A 36 7.27 14.23 -4.33
CA ASP A 36 7.95 14.14 -5.63
C ASP A 36 8.32 12.67 -5.96
N PRO A 37 7.70 12.03 -6.97
CA PRO A 37 8.03 10.66 -7.34
C PRO A 37 9.48 10.49 -7.84
N ARG A 38 10.16 11.58 -8.21
CA ARG A 38 11.57 11.57 -8.64
C ARG A 38 12.55 11.49 -7.47
N ALA A 39 12.11 11.77 -6.25
CA ALA A 39 12.94 11.67 -5.05
C ALA A 39 13.24 10.20 -4.66
N TYR A 40 12.46 9.25 -5.17
CA TYR A 40 12.63 7.82 -4.85
C TYR A 40 13.70 7.17 -5.75
N PRO A 41 14.72 6.50 -5.16
CA PRO A 41 15.84 5.93 -5.91
C PRO A 41 15.46 4.65 -6.67
N ASP A 42 14.40 3.97 -6.27
CA ASP A 42 13.87 2.75 -6.90
C ASP A 42 12.36 2.61 -6.65
N PHE A 43 11.72 1.68 -7.37
CA PHE A 43 10.28 1.45 -7.26
C PHE A 43 9.88 0.91 -5.88
N ALA A 44 10.70 0.08 -5.25
CA ALA A 44 10.42 -0.49 -3.93
C ALA A 44 10.31 0.62 -2.87
N SER A 45 11.21 1.60 -2.91
CA SER A 45 11.19 2.76 -2.02
C SER A 45 9.92 3.60 -2.19
N PHE A 46 9.44 3.76 -3.43
CA PHE A 46 8.17 4.44 -3.71
C PHE A 46 6.95 3.61 -3.28
N PHE A 47 6.99 2.29 -3.50
CA PHE A 47 5.90 1.38 -3.15
C PHE A 47 5.66 1.33 -1.64
N THR A 48 6.72 1.39 -0.84
CA THR A 48 6.66 1.46 0.63
C THR A 48 6.83 2.88 1.17
N ARG A 49 6.46 3.91 0.38
CA ARG A 49 6.60 5.31 0.79
C ARG A 49 5.87 5.56 2.11
N ALA A 50 6.47 6.39 2.96
CA ALA A 50 5.81 6.87 4.17
C ALA A 50 4.66 7.81 3.80
N LEU A 51 3.60 7.77 4.60
CA LEU A 51 2.56 8.77 4.59
C LEU A 51 2.95 9.97 5.46
N ARG A 52 2.34 11.13 5.22
CA ARG A 52 2.50 12.31 6.08
C ARG A 52 2.03 12.00 7.49
N ASP A 53 2.72 12.60 8.46
CA ASP A 53 2.34 12.46 9.87
C ASP A 53 0.91 12.98 10.11
N GLY A 54 0.17 12.27 10.95
CA GLY A 54 -1.16 12.69 11.41
C GLY A 54 -2.33 12.47 10.44
N ILE A 55 -2.10 12.00 9.20
CA ILE A 55 -3.21 11.79 8.23
C ILE A 55 -4.00 10.49 8.45
N ARG A 56 -3.56 9.65 9.40
CA ARG A 56 -4.21 8.41 9.84
C ARG A 56 -4.32 8.38 11.37
N PRO A 57 -5.12 9.26 12.00
CA PRO A 57 -5.29 9.24 13.45
C PRO A 57 -5.94 7.94 13.90
N LEU A 58 -5.40 7.32 14.95
CA LEU A 58 -6.02 6.14 15.56
C LEU A 58 -7.25 6.57 16.37
N ALA A 59 -8.36 5.85 16.15
CA ALA A 59 -9.61 6.11 16.86
C ALA A 59 -9.73 5.26 18.14
N GLY A 60 -10.43 5.81 19.13
CA GLY A 60 -10.92 5.07 20.30
C GLY A 60 -9.93 4.92 21.44
N ASP A 61 -10.18 3.90 22.27
CA ASP A 61 -9.42 3.56 23.47
C ASP A 61 -8.63 2.25 23.29
N ALA A 62 -8.02 1.76 24.38
CA ALA A 62 -7.24 0.52 24.37
C ALA A 62 -8.04 -0.76 24.02
N ARG A 63 -9.37 -0.69 23.96
CA ARG A 63 -10.26 -1.81 23.57
C ARG A 63 -10.81 -1.66 22.16
N THR A 64 -10.49 -0.57 21.47
CA THR A 64 -10.98 -0.30 20.12
C THR A 64 -10.10 -1.00 19.10
N LEU A 65 -10.71 -1.87 18.29
CA LEU A 65 -10.05 -2.44 17.12
C LEU A 65 -10.08 -1.41 15.98
N VAL A 66 -8.92 -1.16 15.38
CA VAL A 66 -8.75 -0.26 14.23
C VAL A 66 -8.35 -1.06 13.00
N SER A 67 -8.59 -0.51 11.81
CA SER A 67 -8.08 -1.12 10.58
C SER A 67 -6.55 -1.13 10.60
N PRO A 68 -5.91 -2.26 10.25
CA PRO A 68 -4.45 -2.34 10.22
C PRO A 68 -3.82 -1.70 8.97
N ALA A 69 -4.64 -1.44 7.94
CA ALA A 69 -4.17 -0.92 6.66
C ALA A 69 -5.27 -0.14 5.92
N ASP A 70 -4.84 0.70 4.99
CA ASP A 70 -5.71 1.31 3.98
C ASP A 70 -6.09 0.25 2.93
N GLY A 71 -7.36 0.14 2.59
CA GLY A 71 -7.82 -0.82 1.59
C GLY A 71 -9.32 -1.08 1.66
N ALA A 72 -9.73 -2.22 1.12
CA ALA A 72 -11.10 -2.69 1.15
C ALA A 72 -11.19 -4.04 1.86
N LEU A 73 -12.27 -4.25 2.61
CA LEU A 73 -12.58 -5.51 3.27
C LEU A 73 -13.06 -6.52 2.22
N SER A 74 -12.25 -7.53 1.92
CA SER A 74 -12.60 -8.57 0.94
C SER A 74 -13.67 -9.53 1.47
N ALA A 75 -13.50 -9.99 2.71
CA ALA A 75 -14.42 -10.90 3.39
C ALA A 75 -14.33 -10.67 4.90
N HIS A 76 -15.44 -10.87 5.61
CA HIS A 76 -15.48 -10.85 7.07
C HIS A 76 -16.59 -11.79 7.57
N GLY A 77 -16.42 -12.35 8.75
CA GLY A 77 -17.39 -13.25 9.34
C GLY A 77 -16.80 -14.06 10.49
N ALA A 78 -17.65 -14.90 11.09
CA ALA A 78 -17.20 -15.89 12.05
C ALA A 78 -16.42 -17.01 11.35
N ILE A 79 -15.46 -17.58 12.08
CA ILE A 79 -14.78 -18.80 11.69
C ILE A 79 -15.67 -19.98 12.14
N ASP A 80 -15.91 -20.95 11.26
CA ASP A 80 -16.69 -22.16 11.57
C ASP A 80 -15.77 -23.39 11.55
N GLY A 81 -15.32 -23.82 12.74
CA GLY A 81 -14.27 -24.83 12.87
C GLY A 81 -13.00 -24.39 12.16
N ASP A 82 -12.60 -25.16 11.13
CA ASP A 82 -11.42 -24.88 10.31
C ASP A 82 -11.76 -24.15 8.99
N ARG A 83 -12.97 -23.60 8.87
CA ARG A 83 -13.44 -22.95 7.63
C ARG A 83 -13.45 -21.43 7.75
N LEU A 84 -12.89 -20.80 6.73
CA LEU A 84 -12.89 -19.36 6.53
C LEU A 84 -13.63 -19.03 5.22
N LEU A 85 -14.43 -17.97 5.24
CA LEU A 85 -15.02 -17.41 4.02
C LEU A 85 -13.93 -16.67 3.23
N GLN A 86 -13.63 -17.11 2.00
CA GLN A 86 -12.70 -16.39 1.12
C GLN A 86 -13.44 -15.55 0.06
N ALA A 87 -14.39 -16.16 -0.63
CA ALA A 87 -15.30 -15.57 -1.60
C ALA A 87 -16.64 -16.35 -1.63
N LYS A 88 -17.66 -15.86 -2.34
CA LYS A 88 -18.96 -16.56 -2.44
C LYS A 88 -18.76 -18.04 -2.85
N GLY A 89 -19.10 -18.97 -1.96
CA GLY A 89 -19.07 -20.41 -2.22
C GLY A 89 -17.68 -21.09 -2.15
N ARG A 90 -16.59 -20.33 -1.96
CA ARG A 90 -15.22 -20.82 -1.74
C ARG A 90 -14.42 -19.78 -0.97
#